data_AF-A0AAJ1Z7N6-F1
#
_entry.id   AF-A0AAJ1Z7N6-F1
#
_cell.length_a   1.000
_cell.length_b   1.000
_cell.length_c   1.000
_cell.angle_alpha   90.00
_cell.angle_beta   90.00
_cell.angle_gamma   90.00
#
_symmetry.space_group_name_H-M   'P 1'
#
loop_
_entity.id
_entity.type
_entity.pdbx_description
1 polymer ?
#
loop_
_entity_poly.entity_id
_entity_poly.type
_entity_poly.pdbx_seq_one_letter_code
_entity_poly.pdbx_strand_id
1 'polypeptide(L)'
;MKTEMFSSLKVVHGVALRSALSLAVSLAVATSFAVAPAEALAKTTTHSKAAKQSAKPAAAGKSAKPARVAKAGKGARAAKVAAADDDDAPKASRKRRVNYRMDSHARRAAVHSVAYQPRATSVGQAFGLHDTPDSLALRSSVAYVVDQDTSETLFDKNSRAVVPIASITKLMTAMVALDSHMPLTEEMTVTDEDRDYEKYTGSRLAVGSVLNREDMLHIALMASENRAAAALSRYYPGGRPAFIAAMNAKAKALGMTDTHFENSTGLTSQNVSSARDLVKMVNAAYQYPLIRKFSTDRSYEVFTGKRTLAYNSTNALVRNASWDIGLQKTGFINEAGECLVMQANVHGRPVIMVLLDSYGKYSRFADAGRLRSYLDTLGEPRIMSADMGGGANP
;
A
#
# COMPACT_ATOMS: atom_id res chain seq x y z
N MET A 1 30.47 -50.74 10.66
CA MET A 1 31.38 -51.57 9.83
C MET A 1 30.75 -51.56 8.42
N LYS A 2 31.39 -51.09 7.34
CA LYS A 2 32.56 -51.68 6.63
C LYS A 2 32.31 -53.19 6.40
N THR A 3 32.38 -53.75 5.18
CA THR A 3 33.40 -53.57 4.12
C THR A 3 32.94 -54.17 2.76
N GLU A 4 33.61 -53.81 1.65
CA GLU A 4 33.78 -54.49 0.32
C GLU A 4 32.56 -55.03 -0.47
N MET A 5 32.35 -54.91 -1.81
CA MET A 5 33.14 -54.58 -3.04
C MET A 5 33.58 -55.80 -3.91
N PHE A 6 33.44 -55.66 -5.25
CA PHE A 6 33.85 -56.55 -6.37
C PHE A 6 33.01 -57.85 -6.63
N SER A 7 32.92 -58.45 -7.85
CA SER A 7 33.08 -58.00 -9.26
C SER A 7 32.80 -59.16 -10.25
N SER A 8 32.26 -58.89 -11.46
CA SER A 8 32.33 -59.64 -12.76
C SER A 8 31.22 -59.10 -13.71
N LEU A 9 31.39 -58.51 -14.91
CA LEU A 9 32.17 -58.83 -16.13
C LEU A 9 31.81 -60.23 -16.70
N LYS A 10 31.39 -60.46 -17.96
CA LYS A 10 31.48 -59.77 -19.29
C LYS A 10 30.21 -60.07 -20.14
N VAL A 11 29.62 -59.14 -20.92
CA VAL A 11 29.92 -58.69 -22.32
C VAL A 11 29.76 -59.74 -23.44
N VAL A 12 28.75 -59.55 -24.34
CA VAL A 12 28.75 -59.62 -25.84
C VAL A 12 27.55 -58.78 -26.34
N HIS A 13 27.72 -57.58 -26.91
CA HIS A 13 27.65 -57.20 -28.36
C HIS A 13 26.45 -57.75 -29.17
N GLY A 14 25.72 -56.98 -30.02
CA GLY A 14 25.72 -55.52 -30.26
C GLY A 14 25.11 -55.13 -31.65
N VAL A 15 24.87 -53.81 -31.87
CA VAL A 15 24.81 -53.12 -33.20
C VAL A 15 23.57 -53.47 -34.09
N ALA A 16 22.90 -52.63 -34.90
CA ALA A 16 23.03 -51.27 -35.50
C ALA A 16 21.61 -50.67 -35.78
N LEU A 17 21.36 -49.51 -36.45
CA LEU A 17 21.97 -48.14 -36.51
C LEU A 17 21.22 -47.30 -37.60
N ARG A 18 21.06 -45.97 -37.41
CA ARG A 18 20.54 -44.94 -38.39
C ARG A 18 19.00 -44.89 -38.56
N SER A 19 18.35 -43.75 -38.84
CA SER A 19 18.83 -42.55 -39.56
C SER A 19 18.31 -41.22 -39.01
N ALA A 20 19.06 -40.14 -39.28
CA ALA A 20 18.61 -38.75 -39.15
C ALA A 20 18.57 -38.10 -40.54
N LEU A 21 17.64 -37.16 -40.77
CA LEU A 21 17.74 -36.22 -41.87
C LEU A 21 17.07 -34.89 -41.52
N SER A 22 17.81 -33.81 -41.74
CA SER A 22 17.37 -32.42 -41.65
C SER A 22 17.12 -31.88 -43.06
N LEU A 23 16.16 -30.98 -43.22
CA LEU A 23 16.16 -30.03 -44.33
C LEU A 23 15.46 -28.72 -43.91
N ALA A 24 16.10 -27.60 -44.20
CA ALA A 24 15.51 -26.27 -44.06
C ALA A 24 14.93 -25.83 -45.41
N VAL A 25 13.82 -25.09 -45.39
CA VAL A 25 13.37 -24.29 -46.53
C VAL A 25 13.00 -22.91 -46.02
N SER A 26 13.73 -21.90 -46.50
CA SER A 26 13.36 -20.50 -46.38
C SER A 26 12.55 -20.09 -47.61
N LEU A 27 11.50 -19.30 -47.43
CA LEU A 27 11.01 -18.44 -48.50
C LEU A 27 10.52 -17.12 -47.91
N ALA A 28 11.03 -16.02 -48.47
CA ALA A 28 10.66 -14.68 -48.07
C ALA A 28 9.43 -14.20 -48.87
N VAL A 29 8.55 -13.45 -48.21
CA VAL A 29 7.66 -12.50 -48.88
C VAL A 29 7.81 -11.16 -48.17
N ALA A 30 8.37 -10.19 -48.88
CA ALA A 30 8.37 -8.79 -48.47
C ALA A 30 7.30 -8.06 -49.27
N THR A 31 6.34 -7.42 -48.59
CA THR A 31 5.46 -6.41 -49.18
C THR A 31 5.37 -5.21 -48.26
N SER A 32 5.94 -4.11 -48.74
CA SER A 32 5.95 -2.80 -48.08
C SER A 32 4.55 -2.19 -48.08
N PHE A 33 4.13 -1.58 -46.99
CA PHE A 33 3.31 -0.37 -47.04
C PHE A 33 3.62 0.55 -45.85
N ALA A 34 4.04 1.77 -46.16
CA ALA A 34 3.98 2.91 -45.26
C ALA A 34 2.92 3.88 -45.81
N VAL A 35 2.21 4.59 -44.92
CA VAL A 35 1.79 6.01 -45.02
C VAL A 35 0.71 6.30 -43.96
N ALA A 36 1.09 7.15 -43.00
CA ALA A 36 0.33 8.22 -42.33
C ALA A 36 -1.01 7.95 -41.55
N PRO A 37 -1.35 8.80 -40.56
CA PRO A 37 -2.47 8.60 -39.64
C PRO A 37 -3.76 9.30 -40.08
N ALA A 38 -4.87 8.98 -39.41
CA ALA A 38 -6.15 9.69 -39.54
C ALA A 38 -6.62 10.26 -38.20
N GLU A 39 -6.54 11.58 -38.06
CA GLU A 39 -7.29 12.34 -37.06
C GLU A 39 -8.62 12.84 -37.64
N ALA A 40 -9.54 13.18 -36.75
CA ALA A 40 -10.75 13.98 -36.96
C ALA A 40 -11.84 13.45 -37.92
N LEU A 41 -13.01 13.13 -37.33
CA LEU A 41 -14.24 13.72 -37.84
C LEU A 41 -15.21 14.05 -36.71
N ALA A 42 -15.47 15.35 -36.52
CA ALA A 42 -16.58 15.85 -35.72
C ALA A 42 -17.44 16.76 -36.58
N LYS A 43 -18.73 16.41 -36.75
CA LYS A 43 -19.88 17.29 -37.04
C LYS A 43 -21.16 16.41 -37.03
N THR A 44 -22.04 16.61 -36.05
CA THR A 44 -23.15 17.58 -36.07
C THR A 44 -24.33 17.14 -36.95
N THR A 45 -25.39 16.65 -36.29
CA THR A 45 -26.77 16.81 -36.77
C THR A 45 -27.61 17.41 -35.65
N THR A 46 -28.11 18.61 -35.91
CA THR A 46 -29.08 19.34 -35.08
C THR A 46 -30.49 18.83 -35.31
N HIS A 47 -31.29 18.68 -34.26
CA HIS A 47 -32.74 18.92 -34.35
C HIS A 47 -33.21 19.83 -33.21
N SER A 48 -34.32 20.51 -33.45
CA SER A 48 -34.60 21.84 -32.90
C SER A 48 -35.93 21.89 -32.14
N LYS A 49 -35.96 22.77 -31.12
CA LYS A 49 -37.14 23.43 -30.53
C LYS A 49 -38.39 22.59 -30.20
N ALA A 50 -38.72 22.59 -28.92
CA ALA A 50 -40.00 23.17 -28.49
C ALA A 50 -39.81 23.96 -27.18
N ALA A 51 -39.92 25.29 -27.25
CA ALA A 51 -40.04 26.14 -26.07
C ALA A 51 -41.44 26.74 -26.05
N LYS A 52 -42.06 26.85 -24.88
CA LYS A 52 -43.22 27.73 -24.68
C LYS A 52 -43.01 28.58 -23.43
N GLN A 53 -43.31 29.86 -23.58
CA GLN A 53 -42.94 30.95 -22.67
C GLN A 53 -44.02 31.18 -21.59
N SER A 54 -43.79 32.24 -20.80
CA SER A 54 -44.74 33.05 -20.02
C SER A 54 -45.08 32.53 -18.61
N ALA A 55 -45.26 33.41 -17.61
CA ALA A 55 -44.86 34.81 -17.48
C ALA A 55 -44.77 35.22 -16.00
N LYS A 56 -44.01 36.28 -15.72
CA LYS A 56 -44.03 36.98 -14.42
C LYS A 56 -45.26 37.89 -14.36
N PRO A 57 -45.89 38.04 -13.19
CA PRO A 57 -46.11 39.39 -12.69
C PRO A 57 -45.62 39.54 -11.24
N ALA A 58 -45.42 40.79 -10.81
CA ALA A 58 -45.09 41.11 -9.42
C ALA A 58 -45.83 42.37 -9.00
N ALA A 59 -46.50 42.35 -7.84
CA ALA A 59 -46.66 43.52 -6.94
C ALA A 59 -47.30 43.16 -5.59
N ALA A 60 -46.70 43.71 -4.52
CA ALA A 60 -47.30 44.22 -3.27
C ALA A 60 -48.12 43.32 -2.30
N GLY A 61 -47.67 43.26 -1.03
CA GLY A 61 -48.53 42.81 0.09
C GLY A 61 -47.85 42.50 1.43
N LYS A 62 -47.39 43.53 2.17
CA LYS A 62 -47.04 43.61 3.63
C LYS A 62 -47.13 42.30 4.47
N SER A 63 -46.15 41.95 5.32
CA SER A 63 -45.99 42.60 6.65
C SER A 63 -44.81 42.07 7.50
N ALA A 64 -44.35 42.91 8.44
CA ALA A 64 -43.60 42.68 9.71
C ALA A 64 -42.52 41.56 9.80
N LYS A 65 -41.21 41.85 9.90
CA LYS A 65 -40.38 42.39 11.03
C LYS A 65 -39.64 41.28 11.85
N PRO A 66 -38.48 41.56 12.50
CA PRO A 66 -37.24 40.93 12.03
C PRO A 66 -36.34 40.33 13.13
N ALA A 67 -35.13 39.92 12.71
CA ALA A 67 -34.03 39.43 13.54
C ALA A 67 -33.70 40.30 14.77
N ARG A 68 -33.30 39.65 15.86
CA ARG A 68 -32.91 40.30 17.14
C ARG A 68 -31.39 40.29 17.32
N VAL A 69 -30.79 41.48 17.27
CA VAL A 69 -29.37 41.73 17.61
C VAL A 69 -29.26 42.16 19.09
N ALA A 70 -28.10 41.90 19.71
CA ALA A 70 -27.81 42.19 21.11
C ALA A 70 -27.40 43.65 21.41
N LYS A 71 -27.68 44.12 22.63
CA LYS A 71 -27.04 45.21 23.42
C LYS A 71 -27.79 45.34 24.77
N ALA A 72 -27.31 45.97 25.85
CA ALA A 72 -25.98 46.12 26.48
C ALA A 72 -26.09 47.03 27.74
N GLY A 73 -25.11 46.98 28.65
CA GLY A 73 -24.92 47.96 29.75
C GLY A 73 -25.41 47.49 31.14
N LYS A 74 -24.87 47.97 32.27
CA LYS A 74 -23.86 49.02 32.60
C LYS A 74 -23.00 48.53 33.80
N GLY A 75 -21.85 49.10 34.18
CA GLY A 75 -21.18 50.32 33.73
C GLY A 75 -19.93 50.71 34.54
N ALA A 76 -19.50 51.96 34.35
CA ALA A 76 -18.52 52.76 35.09
C ALA A 76 -17.09 52.22 35.34
N ARG A 77 -16.12 52.85 34.67
CA ARG A 77 -14.74 52.99 35.16
C ARG A 77 -14.29 54.43 34.94
N ALA A 78 -14.01 55.16 36.01
CA ALA A 78 -13.44 56.51 35.96
C ALA A 78 -11.91 56.43 35.83
N ALA A 79 -11.30 57.46 35.21
CA ALA A 79 -9.86 57.59 35.08
C ALA A 79 -9.30 58.61 36.09
N LYS A 80 -8.06 58.41 36.54
CA LYS A 80 -7.22 59.45 37.14
C LYS A 80 -5.76 59.19 36.78
N VAL A 81 -4.98 60.25 36.67
CA VAL A 81 -3.62 60.28 36.10
C VAL A 81 -2.59 60.68 37.17
N ALA A 82 -1.35 60.23 37.00
CA ALA A 82 -0.09 60.65 37.64
C ALA A 82 0.05 60.49 39.17
N ALA A 83 1.09 59.73 39.57
CA ALA A 83 2.31 60.28 40.16
C ALA A 83 3.43 59.21 40.07
N ALA A 84 4.68 59.64 40.05
CA ALA A 84 5.84 58.76 40.28
C ALA A 84 6.13 58.70 41.78
N ASP A 85 6.84 57.66 42.22
CA ASP A 85 7.98 57.76 43.16
C ASP A 85 8.67 56.38 43.24
N ASP A 86 9.98 56.40 43.47
CA ASP A 86 10.80 55.24 43.78
C ASP A 86 10.43 54.66 45.15
N ASP A 87 10.57 53.34 45.34
CA ASP A 87 11.36 52.80 46.46
C ASP A 87 11.50 51.27 46.43
N ASP A 88 12.57 50.81 47.07
CA ASP A 88 13.14 49.46 47.06
C ASP A 88 12.34 48.43 47.92
N ALA A 89 12.80 47.17 47.90
CA ALA A 89 12.47 46.01 48.75
C ALA A 89 11.37 45.00 48.27
N PRO A 90 11.58 43.68 48.48
CA PRO A 90 10.82 42.62 47.82
C PRO A 90 9.52 42.24 48.54
N LYS A 91 8.41 42.12 47.78
CA LYS A 91 7.10 41.66 48.29
C LYS A 91 6.87 40.17 48.03
N ALA A 92 6.71 39.42 49.12
CA ALA A 92 6.53 37.95 49.11
C ALA A 92 5.29 37.48 48.30
N SER A 93 5.43 36.35 47.60
CA SER A 93 4.40 35.82 46.71
C SER A 93 3.14 35.35 47.46
N ARG A 94 2.05 36.11 47.36
CA ARG A 94 0.77 35.79 47.98
C ARG A 94 0.02 34.74 47.15
N LYS A 95 0.19 33.45 47.46
CA LYS A 95 -0.47 32.33 46.76
C LYS A 95 -2.02 32.43 46.88
N ARG A 96 -2.70 32.76 45.78
CA ARG A 96 -4.17 32.67 45.67
C ARG A 96 -4.58 31.19 45.75
N ARG A 97 -5.24 30.76 46.84
CA ARG A 97 -5.93 29.47 46.89
C ARG A 97 -7.21 29.56 46.05
N VAL A 98 -7.25 28.88 44.92
CA VAL A 98 -8.48 28.63 44.17
C VAL A 98 -9.12 27.37 44.76
N ASN A 99 -10.20 27.52 45.52
CA ASN A 99 -10.96 26.39 46.04
C ASN A 99 -11.91 25.88 44.94
N TYR A 100 -11.57 24.75 44.32
CA TYR A 100 -12.53 24.01 43.51
C TYR A 100 -13.54 23.32 44.43
N ARG A 101 -14.83 23.66 44.32
CA ARG A 101 -15.90 22.76 44.76
C ARG A 101 -16.07 21.70 43.67
N MET A 102 -15.82 20.44 44.00
CA MET A 102 -16.24 19.34 43.14
C MET A 102 -17.70 19.01 43.46
N ASP A 103 -18.58 19.09 42.45
CA ASP A 103 -19.92 18.53 42.55
C ASP A 103 -19.84 17.01 42.75
N SER A 104 -20.53 16.51 43.77
CA SER A 104 -20.49 15.10 44.19
C SER A 104 -21.25 14.13 43.28
N HIS A 105 -21.53 14.53 42.02
CA HIS A 105 -22.26 13.75 41.03
C HIS A 105 -21.51 13.57 39.69
N ALA A 106 -20.18 13.66 39.71
CA ALA A 106 -19.37 13.12 38.62
C ALA A 106 -19.38 11.58 38.66
N ARG A 107 -20.03 10.95 37.67
CA ARG A 107 -19.87 9.50 37.44
C ARG A 107 -18.38 9.21 37.27
N ARG A 108 -17.80 8.40 38.17
CA ARG A 108 -16.41 7.95 38.05
C ARG A 108 -16.28 7.12 36.77
N ALA A 109 -15.83 7.74 35.69
CA ALA A 109 -15.35 7.02 34.52
C ALA A 109 -14.19 6.15 35.01
N ALA A 110 -14.36 4.82 34.95
CA ALA A 110 -13.32 3.90 35.37
C ALA A 110 -12.12 4.09 34.45
N VAL A 111 -11.04 4.67 34.99
CA VAL A 111 -9.76 4.74 34.28
C VAL A 111 -9.21 3.33 34.23
N HIS A 112 -9.53 2.61 33.16
CA HIS A 112 -8.92 1.31 32.89
C HIS A 112 -7.46 1.54 32.52
N SER A 113 -6.57 1.36 33.50
CA SER A 113 -5.13 1.26 33.28
C SER A 113 -4.86 -0.03 32.51
N VAL A 114 -4.90 0.05 31.18
CA VAL A 114 -4.43 -1.04 30.32
C VAL A 114 -2.93 -1.15 30.54
N ALA A 115 -2.48 -2.28 31.09
CA ALA A 115 -1.05 -2.54 31.24
C ALA A 115 -0.38 -2.49 29.86
N TYR A 116 0.73 -1.76 29.74
CA TYR A 116 1.51 -1.73 28.51
C TYR A 116 2.07 -3.13 28.26
N GLN A 117 1.44 -3.86 27.35
CA GLN A 117 2.02 -5.07 26.78
C GLN A 117 2.96 -4.64 25.65
N PRO A 118 4.26 -5.01 25.71
CA PRO A 118 5.16 -4.75 24.60
C PRO A 118 4.65 -5.49 23.35
N ARG A 119 4.83 -4.89 22.17
CA ARG A 119 4.49 -5.55 20.90
C ARG A 119 5.27 -6.86 20.82
N ALA A 120 4.61 -7.95 20.42
CA ALA A 120 5.28 -9.21 20.17
C ALA A 120 6.39 -9.02 19.12
N THR A 121 7.53 -9.68 19.34
CA THR A 121 8.70 -9.64 18.49
C THR A 121 8.36 -10.15 17.09
N SER A 122 8.70 -9.38 16.05
CA SER A 122 8.56 -9.83 14.67
C SER A 122 9.66 -10.85 14.31
N VAL A 123 9.45 -11.61 13.23
CA VAL A 123 10.42 -12.60 12.76
C VAL A 123 11.76 -11.95 12.36
N GLY A 124 11.73 -10.77 11.74
CA GLY A 124 12.95 -10.03 11.40
C GLY A 124 13.72 -9.53 12.62
N GLN A 125 13.02 -9.10 13.68
CA GLN A 125 13.65 -8.77 14.97
C GLN A 125 14.24 -10.01 15.67
N ALA A 126 13.58 -11.17 15.58
CA ALA A 126 14.10 -12.43 16.13
C ALA A 126 15.38 -12.92 15.42
N PHE A 127 15.54 -12.59 14.12
CA PHE A 127 16.74 -12.87 13.33
C PHE A 127 17.80 -11.75 13.35
N GLY A 128 17.63 -10.68 14.14
CA GLY A 128 18.59 -9.57 14.23
C GLY A 128 18.68 -8.70 12.96
N LEU A 129 17.69 -8.75 12.06
CA LEU A 129 17.72 -8.00 10.79
C LEU A 129 17.66 -6.46 11.01
N HIS A 130 17.18 -6.01 12.16
CA HIS A 130 17.20 -4.58 12.54
C HIS A 130 18.60 -4.06 12.84
N ASP A 131 19.53 -4.95 13.25
CA ASP A 131 20.88 -4.60 13.66
C ASP A 131 21.85 -4.44 12.48
N THR A 132 21.41 -4.78 11.26
CA THR A 132 22.15 -4.55 10.02
C THR A 132 22.34 -3.04 9.78
N PRO A 133 23.59 -2.53 9.76
CA PRO A 133 23.85 -1.12 9.56
C PRO A 133 23.36 -0.63 8.19
N ASP A 134 22.75 0.55 8.16
CA ASP A 134 22.39 1.25 6.92
C ASP A 134 22.61 2.76 7.04
N SER A 135 22.92 3.41 5.92
CA SER A 135 23.27 4.84 5.86
C SER A 135 22.09 5.79 6.05
N LEU A 136 20.85 5.29 6.06
CA LEU A 136 19.61 6.08 6.10
C LEU A 136 18.86 5.93 7.44
N ALA A 137 19.43 5.16 8.38
CA ALA A 137 18.83 4.77 9.66
C ALA A 137 17.38 4.28 9.50
N LEU A 138 17.14 3.40 8.53
CA LEU A 138 15.80 2.86 8.24
C LEU A 138 15.26 2.06 9.42
N ARG A 139 13.97 2.22 9.70
CA ARG A 139 13.24 1.45 10.74
C ARG A 139 12.71 0.13 10.22
N SER A 140 12.79 -0.08 8.91
CA SER A 140 12.57 -1.34 8.21
C SER A 140 13.84 -2.19 8.30
N SER A 141 13.70 -3.43 8.74
CA SER A 141 14.82 -4.38 8.83
C SER A 141 15.22 -4.94 7.47
N VAL A 142 14.27 -5.00 6.54
CA VAL A 142 14.51 -5.30 5.12
C VAL A 142 14.07 -4.11 4.28
N ALA A 143 14.96 -3.63 3.42
CA ALA A 143 14.69 -2.59 2.46
C ALA A 143 15.40 -2.89 1.13
N TYR A 144 14.66 -2.92 0.03
CA TYR A 144 15.22 -3.17 -1.30
C TYR A 144 14.57 -2.22 -2.29
N VAL A 145 15.40 -1.50 -3.05
CA VAL A 145 14.95 -0.56 -4.08
C VAL A 145 15.64 -0.89 -5.39
N VAL A 146 14.86 -1.01 -6.44
CA VAL A 146 15.35 -1.20 -7.80
C VAL A 146 14.76 -0.18 -8.76
N ASP A 147 15.50 0.09 -9.82
CA ASP A 147 14.95 0.61 -11.06
C ASP A 147 14.06 -0.47 -11.71
N GLN A 148 12.86 -0.07 -12.14
CA GLN A 148 11.87 -0.98 -12.70
C GLN A 148 12.25 -1.52 -14.09
N ASP A 149 12.82 -0.66 -14.94
CA ASP A 149 13.06 -0.94 -16.37
C ASP A 149 14.38 -1.69 -16.58
N THR A 150 15.43 -1.29 -15.85
CA THR A 150 16.79 -1.84 -15.95
C THR A 150 17.08 -2.94 -14.94
N SER A 151 16.24 -3.09 -13.90
CA SER A 151 16.49 -3.95 -12.73
C SER A 151 17.78 -3.60 -11.94
N GLU A 152 18.33 -2.40 -12.12
CA GLU A 152 19.47 -1.90 -11.33
C GLU A 152 19.10 -1.85 -9.83
N THR A 153 19.99 -2.37 -8.97
CA THR A 153 19.83 -2.26 -7.51
C THR A 153 20.28 -0.88 -7.03
N LEU A 154 19.34 -0.09 -6.51
CA LEU A 154 19.58 1.27 -6.04
C LEU A 154 19.78 1.33 -4.52
N PHE A 155 19.20 0.37 -3.77
CA PHE A 155 19.43 0.20 -2.33
C PHE A 155 19.19 -1.26 -1.93
N ASP A 156 20.03 -1.82 -1.06
CA ASP A 156 19.88 -3.17 -0.52
C ASP A 156 20.24 -3.22 0.98
N LYS A 157 19.25 -3.57 1.80
CA LYS A 157 19.37 -3.98 3.18
C LYS A 157 18.59 -5.28 3.34
N ASN A 158 19.30 -6.39 3.62
CA ASN A 158 18.73 -7.70 3.88
C ASN A 158 17.77 -8.25 2.81
N SER A 159 17.92 -7.87 1.53
CA SER A 159 16.93 -8.18 0.48
C SER A 159 16.66 -9.68 0.22
N ARG A 160 17.55 -10.56 0.67
CA ARG A 160 17.43 -12.03 0.61
C ARG A 160 16.75 -12.66 1.83
N ALA A 161 16.47 -11.90 2.89
CA ALA A 161 15.82 -12.43 4.07
C ALA A 161 14.38 -12.85 3.76
N VAL A 162 14.04 -14.09 4.07
CA VAL A 162 12.70 -14.65 3.90
C VAL A 162 11.90 -14.39 5.17
N VAL A 163 10.90 -13.52 5.09
CA VAL A 163 10.11 -13.05 6.24
C VAL A 163 8.62 -13.06 5.93
N PRO A 164 7.73 -13.11 6.94
CA PRO A 164 6.30 -12.98 6.73
C PRO A 164 5.97 -11.62 6.08
N ILE A 165 5.16 -11.63 5.02
CA ILE A 165 4.85 -10.42 4.24
C ILE A 165 3.47 -9.83 4.52
N ALA A 166 2.69 -10.45 5.40
CA ALA A 166 1.33 -10.05 5.73
C ALA A 166 0.47 -9.77 4.46
N SER A 167 -0.39 -8.75 4.49
CA SER A 167 -1.28 -8.38 3.39
C SER A 167 -0.61 -7.90 2.08
N ILE A 168 0.72 -7.87 1.97
CA ILE A 168 1.40 -7.75 0.66
C ILE A 168 0.99 -8.92 -0.25
N THR A 169 0.69 -10.08 0.35
CA THR A 169 -0.01 -11.24 -0.24
C THR A 169 -1.11 -10.87 -1.24
N LYS A 170 -1.92 -9.84 -0.93
CA LYS A 170 -3.12 -9.53 -1.71
C LYS A 170 -2.83 -9.06 -3.15
N LEU A 171 -1.59 -8.71 -3.48
CA LEU A 171 -1.16 -8.50 -4.87
C LEU A 171 -1.17 -9.82 -5.67
N MET A 172 -0.65 -10.91 -5.09
CA MET A 172 -0.73 -12.24 -5.69
C MET A 172 -2.18 -12.70 -5.81
N THR A 173 -2.99 -12.48 -4.76
CA THR A 173 -4.44 -12.74 -4.77
C THR A 173 -5.15 -12.03 -5.91
N ALA A 174 -4.88 -10.73 -6.12
CA ALA A 174 -5.50 -9.98 -7.21
C ALA A 174 -5.07 -10.50 -8.59
N MET A 175 -3.78 -10.82 -8.80
CA MET A 175 -3.31 -11.40 -10.06
C MET A 175 -3.98 -12.75 -10.36
N VAL A 176 -4.03 -13.68 -9.39
CA VAL A 176 -4.68 -15.00 -9.59
C VAL A 176 -6.19 -14.87 -9.81
N ALA A 177 -6.86 -13.96 -9.11
CA ALA A 177 -8.27 -13.71 -9.31
C ALA A 177 -8.58 -13.11 -10.69
N LEU A 178 -7.73 -12.22 -11.22
CA LEU A 178 -7.88 -11.65 -12.56
C LEU A 178 -7.56 -12.66 -13.68
N ASP A 179 -6.50 -13.47 -13.49
CA ASP A 179 -6.12 -14.55 -14.42
C ASP A 179 -7.17 -15.66 -14.53
N SER A 180 -8.09 -15.77 -13.57
CA SER A 180 -9.23 -16.70 -13.67
C SER A 180 -10.20 -16.33 -14.80
N HIS A 181 -10.14 -15.09 -15.30
CA HIS A 181 -11.06 -14.49 -16.26
C HIS A 181 -12.56 -14.58 -15.87
N MET A 182 -12.86 -14.87 -14.60
CA MET A 182 -14.23 -14.92 -14.09
C MET A 182 -14.87 -13.52 -14.08
N PRO A 183 -16.17 -13.37 -14.38
CA PRO A 183 -16.77 -12.05 -14.63
C PRO A 183 -16.61 -11.07 -13.46
N LEU A 184 -16.13 -9.85 -13.73
CA LEU A 184 -15.98 -8.82 -12.69
C LEU A 184 -17.33 -8.43 -12.03
N THR A 185 -18.43 -8.64 -12.76
CA THR A 185 -19.81 -8.40 -12.32
C THR A 185 -20.44 -9.53 -11.49
N GLU A 186 -19.76 -10.67 -11.31
CA GLU A 186 -20.31 -11.78 -10.52
C GLU A 186 -20.48 -11.38 -9.05
N GLU A 187 -21.67 -11.60 -8.50
CA GLU A 187 -21.98 -11.30 -7.11
C GLU A 187 -21.40 -12.35 -6.15
N MET A 188 -20.70 -11.86 -5.14
CA MET A 188 -19.99 -12.68 -4.16
C MET A 188 -20.55 -12.38 -2.76
N THR A 189 -21.16 -13.40 -2.15
CA THR A 189 -21.65 -13.32 -0.76
C THR A 189 -20.53 -13.65 0.20
N VAL A 190 -20.25 -12.74 1.14
CA VAL A 190 -19.34 -13.00 2.27
C VAL A 190 -19.99 -14.00 3.21
N THR A 191 -19.35 -15.15 3.44
CA THR A 191 -19.83 -16.19 4.35
C THR A 191 -19.04 -16.20 5.66
N ASP A 192 -19.46 -17.05 6.60
CA ASP A 192 -18.74 -17.22 7.86
C ASP A 192 -17.33 -17.80 7.66
N GLU A 193 -17.13 -18.61 6.60
CA GLU A 193 -15.82 -19.14 6.19
C GLU A 193 -14.81 -18.05 5.77
N ASP A 194 -15.25 -16.85 5.42
CA ASP A 194 -14.35 -15.76 5.04
C ASP A 194 -13.82 -15.01 6.27
N ARG A 195 -14.25 -15.38 7.48
CA ARG A 195 -13.80 -14.77 8.73
C ARG A 195 -12.41 -15.25 9.12
N ASP A 196 -11.69 -14.34 9.74
CA ASP A 196 -10.45 -14.65 10.42
C ASP A 196 -10.73 -15.31 11.77
N TYR A 197 -10.32 -16.57 11.89
CA TYR A 197 -10.33 -17.38 13.12
C TYR A 197 -8.92 -17.64 13.67
N GLU A 198 -7.87 -17.15 13.00
CA GLU A 198 -6.46 -17.33 13.40
C GLU A 198 -5.99 -16.14 14.25
N LYS A 199 -6.17 -14.91 13.74
CA LYS A 199 -5.78 -13.65 14.39
C LYS A 199 -6.97 -12.83 14.90
N TYR A 200 -8.20 -13.31 14.67
CA TYR A 200 -9.46 -12.67 15.09
C TYR A 200 -9.61 -11.21 14.61
N THR A 201 -9.06 -10.88 13.44
CA THR A 201 -9.11 -9.51 12.90
C THR A 201 -10.52 -9.04 12.59
N GLY A 202 -10.80 -7.78 12.95
CA GLY A 202 -12.04 -7.10 12.61
C GLY A 202 -12.17 -6.83 11.11
N SER A 203 -13.41 -6.85 10.62
CA SER A 203 -13.77 -6.54 9.23
C SER A 203 -15.01 -5.66 9.22
N ARG A 204 -15.07 -4.71 8.29
CA ARG A 204 -16.23 -3.83 8.09
C ARG A 204 -17.30 -4.49 7.21
N LEU A 205 -16.86 -5.42 6.37
CA LEU A 205 -17.68 -6.29 5.54
C LEU A 205 -18.34 -7.34 6.45
N ALA A 206 -19.66 -7.26 6.65
CA ALA A 206 -20.38 -8.20 7.50
C ALA A 206 -20.59 -9.55 6.78
N VAL A 207 -20.78 -10.65 7.52
CA VAL A 207 -21.29 -11.90 6.93
C VAL A 207 -22.67 -11.64 6.33
N GLY A 208 -22.93 -12.18 5.14
CA GLY A 208 -24.12 -11.86 4.34
C GLY A 208 -24.10 -10.46 3.72
N SER A 209 -22.90 -9.89 3.50
CA SER A 209 -22.69 -8.78 2.55
C SER A 209 -22.55 -9.37 1.14
N VAL A 210 -23.16 -8.72 0.15
CA VAL A 210 -23.05 -9.09 -1.26
C VAL A 210 -22.40 -7.93 -2.01
N LEU A 211 -21.32 -8.20 -2.72
CA LEU A 211 -20.59 -7.25 -3.57
C LEU A 211 -20.12 -7.99 -4.83
N ASN A 212 -19.92 -7.29 -5.94
CA ASN A 212 -19.36 -7.93 -7.15
C ASN A 212 -17.85 -8.19 -7.01
N ARG A 213 -17.28 -9.02 -7.90
CA ARG A 213 -15.84 -9.34 -7.92
C ARG A 213 -14.95 -8.10 -8.09
N GLU A 214 -15.38 -7.09 -8.85
CA GLU A 214 -14.64 -5.83 -9.00
C GLU A 214 -14.47 -5.10 -7.66
N ASP A 215 -15.58 -4.90 -6.93
CA ASP A 215 -15.60 -4.26 -5.61
C ASP A 215 -14.77 -5.05 -4.58
N MET A 216 -14.88 -6.39 -4.61
CA MET A 216 -14.07 -7.26 -3.74
C MET A 216 -12.57 -7.09 -4.00
N LEU A 217 -12.15 -7.08 -5.28
CA LEU A 217 -10.76 -6.79 -5.68
C LEU A 217 -10.33 -5.40 -5.22
N HIS A 218 -11.19 -4.40 -5.41
CA HIS A 218 -10.90 -3.02 -5.07
C HIS A 218 -10.63 -2.84 -3.58
N ILE A 219 -11.56 -3.24 -2.70
CA ILE A 219 -11.38 -3.06 -1.26
C ILE A 219 -10.27 -3.96 -0.68
N ALA A 220 -10.02 -5.13 -1.28
CA ALA A 220 -8.88 -5.98 -0.92
C ALA A 220 -7.52 -5.31 -1.21
N LEU A 221 -7.39 -4.59 -2.33
CA LEU A 221 -6.16 -3.87 -2.69
C LEU A 221 -6.02 -2.54 -1.94
N MET A 222 -6.99 -1.64 -2.11
CA MET A 222 -6.98 -0.28 -1.54
C MET A 222 -6.93 -0.30 -0.01
N ALA A 223 -7.91 -0.96 0.61
CA ALA A 223 -8.17 -0.90 2.04
C ALA A 223 -7.68 -2.15 2.79
N SER A 224 -7.07 -3.11 2.08
CA SER A 224 -6.55 -4.35 2.66
C SER A 224 -7.62 -5.28 3.26
N GLU A 225 -8.88 -5.21 2.78
CA GLU A 225 -10.00 -5.99 3.33
C GLU A 225 -9.74 -7.50 3.29
N ASN A 226 -9.83 -8.14 4.46
CA ASN A 226 -9.51 -9.56 4.62
C ASN A 226 -10.64 -10.47 4.12
N ARG A 227 -11.91 -10.12 4.36
CA ARG A 227 -13.04 -10.98 3.97
C ARG A 227 -13.25 -10.96 2.46
N ALA A 228 -13.02 -9.81 1.82
CA ALA A 228 -13.01 -9.73 0.36
C ALA A 228 -11.94 -10.66 -0.26
N ALA A 229 -10.71 -10.63 0.28
CA ALA A 229 -9.63 -11.50 -0.19
C ALA A 229 -9.85 -13.00 0.11
N ALA A 230 -10.57 -13.34 1.17
CA ALA A 230 -10.96 -14.72 1.50
C ALA A 230 -12.16 -15.22 0.66
N ALA A 231 -13.09 -14.33 0.30
CA ALA A 231 -14.18 -14.63 -0.62
C ALA A 231 -13.66 -14.83 -2.05
N LEU A 232 -12.71 -14.01 -2.50
CA LEU A 232 -12.05 -14.12 -3.82
C LEU A 232 -11.42 -15.51 -4.04
N SER A 233 -10.78 -16.08 -3.01
CA SER A 233 -10.22 -17.43 -3.11
C SER A 233 -11.27 -18.55 -3.02
N ARG A 234 -12.40 -18.32 -2.34
CA ARG A 234 -13.50 -19.29 -2.26
C ARG A 234 -14.29 -19.42 -3.56
N TYR A 235 -14.51 -18.30 -4.24
CA TYR A 235 -15.25 -18.22 -5.52
C TYR A 235 -14.37 -18.52 -6.76
N TYR A 236 -13.12 -18.90 -6.57
CA TYR A 236 -12.25 -19.33 -7.67
C TYR A 236 -12.65 -20.74 -8.18
N PRO A 237 -12.50 -21.06 -9.48
CA PRO A 237 -12.72 -22.42 -9.99
C PRO A 237 -11.88 -23.47 -9.25
N GLY A 238 -12.54 -24.43 -8.59
CA GLY A 238 -11.87 -25.41 -7.70
C GLY A 238 -11.68 -24.94 -6.24
N GLY A 239 -12.21 -23.78 -5.88
CA GLY A 239 -12.23 -23.23 -4.52
C GLY A 239 -10.87 -22.82 -3.97
N ARG A 240 -10.81 -22.60 -2.65
CA ARG A 240 -9.60 -22.12 -1.97
C ARG A 240 -8.35 -22.99 -2.23
N PRO A 241 -8.40 -24.35 -2.20
CA PRO A 241 -7.23 -25.16 -2.47
C PRO A 241 -6.64 -24.91 -3.87
N ALA A 242 -7.50 -24.81 -4.90
CA ALA A 242 -7.07 -24.49 -6.27
C ALA A 242 -6.51 -23.05 -6.36
N PHE A 243 -7.10 -22.09 -5.64
CA PHE A 243 -6.59 -20.72 -5.59
C PHE A 243 -5.18 -20.65 -4.98
N ILE A 244 -4.94 -21.30 -3.84
CA ILE A 244 -3.61 -21.32 -3.19
C ILE A 244 -2.59 -22.08 -4.05
N ALA A 245 -2.99 -23.16 -4.71
CA ALA A 245 -2.15 -23.83 -5.71
C ALA A 245 -1.78 -22.87 -6.87
N ALA A 246 -2.74 -22.09 -7.38
CA ALA A 246 -2.50 -21.10 -8.43
C ALA A 246 -1.60 -19.93 -7.97
N MET A 247 -1.71 -19.47 -6.71
CA MET A 247 -0.81 -18.47 -6.14
C MET A 247 0.65 -18.96 -6.12
N ASN A 248 0.90 -20.19 -5.66
CA ASN A 248 2.25 -20.76 -5.63
C ASN A 248 2.76 -21.11 -7.04
N ALA A 249 1.88 -21.56 -7.95
CA ALA A 249 2.23 -21.80 -9.34
C ALA A 249 2.64 -20.51 -10.06
N LYS A 250 1.90 -19.40 -9.84
CA LYS A 250 2.26 -18.07 -10.35
C LYS A 250 3.56 -17.56 -9.73
N ALA A 251 3.78 -17.73 -8.42
CA ALA A 251 5.06 -17.40 -7.79
C ALA A 251 6.23 -18.11 -8.48
N LYS A 252 6.12 -19.43 -8.69
CA LYS A 252 7.13 -20.22 -9.43
C LYS A 252 7.32 -19.73 -10.87
N ALA A 253 6.24 -19.41 -11.58
CA ALA A 253 6.31 -18.89 -12.96
C ALA A 253 6.99 -17.51 -13.05
N LEU A 254 6.87 -16.68 -12.01
CA LEU A 254 7.58 -15.40 -11.86
C LEU A 254 9.03 -15.59 -11.36
N GLY A 255 9.50 -16.82 -11.17
CA GLY A 255 10.83 -17.11 -10.63
C GLY A 255 10.99 -16.71 -9.16
N MET A 256 9.91 -16.67 -8.38
CA MET A 256 9.92 -16.32 -6.96
C MET A 256 10.24 -17.56 -6.10
N THR A 257 11.53 -17.87 -5.97
CA THR A 257 12.03 -19.09 -5.31
C THR A 257 12.00 -19.06 -3.79
N ASP A 258 11.95 -17.87 -3.21
CA ASP A 258 12.00 -17.64 -1.76
C ASP A 258 10.60 -17.40 -1.18
N THR A 259 9.55 -17.68 -1.97
CA THR A 259 8.17 -17.28 -1.70
C THR A 259 7.25 -18.47 -1.52
N HIS A 260 6.40 -18.41 -0.50
CA HIS A 260 5.32 -19.36 -0.28
C HIS A 260 4.03 -18.65 0.17
N PHE A 261 2.89 -19.15 -0.31
CA PHE A 261 1.57 -18.70 0.11
C PHE A 261 0.78 -19.88 0.68
N GLU A 262 0.33 -19.74 1.92
CA GLU A 262 -0.60 -20.65 2.60
C GLU A 262 -2.05 -20.13 2.51
N ASN A 263 -2.27 -18.80 2.52
CA ASN A 263 -3.60 -18.22 2.35
C ASN A 263 -3.65 -16.96 1.44
N SER A 264 -4.86 -16.53 1.06
CA SER A 264 -5.10 -15.38 0.18
C SER A 264 -5.16 -14.03 0.89
N THR A 265 -5.05 -13.99 2.22
CA THR A 265 -5.23 -12.75 3.01
C THR A 265 -3.91 -12.18 3.51
N GLY A 266 -2.93 -13.04 3.78
CA GLY A 266 -1.71 -12.67 4.49
C GLY A 266 -1.94 -12.47 5.98
N LEU A 267 -2.86 -13.25 6.57
CA LEU A 267 -3.06 -13.30 8.03
C LEU A 267 -2.17 -14.34 8.73
N THR A 268 -1.79 -15.41 8.03
CA THR A 268 -0.81 -16.38 8.50
C THR A 268 0.61 -15.83 8.34
N SER A 269 1.49 -16.21 9.27
CA SER A 269 2.92 -15.94 9.18
C SER A 269 3.65 -16.82 8.17
N GLN A 270 3.03 -17.91 7.68
CA GLN A 270 3.61 -18.78 6.65
C GLN A 270 3.52 -18.19 5.23
N ASN A 271 2.79 -17.09 5.05
CA ASN A 271 2.89 -16.27 3.83
C ASN A 271 4.19 -15.48 3.86
N VAL A 272 5.24 -16.04 3.25
CA VAL A 272 6.62 -15.53 3.28
C VAL A 272 7.14 -15.20 1.89
N SER A 273 8.10 -14.29 1.80
CA SER A 273 8.84 -13.94 0.58
C SER A 273 10.15 -13.24 0.93
N SER A 274 11.10 -13.19 0.00
CA SER A 274 12.23 -12.26 0.05
C SER A 274 11.88 -10.94 -0.65
N ALA A 275 12.59 -9.85 -0.32
CA ALA A 275 12.33 -8.57 -0.98
C ALA A 275 12.67 -8.60 -2.48
N ARG A 276 13.63 -9.44 -2.88
CA ARG A 276 13.98 -9.70 -4.28
C ARG A 276 12.84 -10.37 -5.05
N ASP A 277 12.09 -11.25 -4.41
CA ASP A 277 10.90 -11.86 -5.00
C ASP A 277 9.72 -10.90 -5.05
N LEU A 278 9.52 -10.08 -4.00
CA LEU A 278 8.47 -9.05 -4.00
C LEU A 278 8.65 -8.03 -5.13
N VAL A 279 9.88 -7.70 -5.54
CA VAL A 279 10.14 -6.90 -6.74
C VAL A 279 9.56 -7.56 -8.00
N LYS A 280 9.78 -8.87 -8.20
CA LYS A 280 9.22 -9.64 -9.34
C LYS A 280 7.69 -9.61 -9.31
N MET A 281 7.11 -9.78 -8.11
CA MET A 281 5.66 -9.72 -7.92
C MET A 281 5.07 -8.34 -8.22
N VAL A 282 5.73 -7.26 -7.78
CA VAL A 282 5.30 -5.89 -8.08
C VAL A 282 5.41 -5.61 -9.57
N ASN A 283 6.50 -6.02 -10.23
CA ASN A 283 6.69 -5.87 -11.67
C ASN A 283 5.59 -6.58 -12.48
N ALA A 284 5.25 -7.81 -12.11
CA ALA A 284 4.16 -8.56 -12.72
C ALA A 284 2.79 -7.90 -12.45
N ALA A 285 2.51 -7.54 -11.20
CA ALA A 285 1.25 -6.92 -10.80
C ALA A 285 1.03 -5.54 -11.45
N TYR A 286 2.11 -4.82 -11.79
CA TYR A 286 2.06 -3.56 -12.50
C TYR A 286 1.46 -3.68 -13.91
N GLN A 287 1.58 -4.85 -14.55
CA GLN A 287 1.03 -5.08 -15.88
C GLN A 287 -0.51 -5.18 -15.90
N TYR A 288 -1.17 -5.21 -14.74
CA TYR A 288 -2.62 -5.29 -14.60
C TYR A 288 -3.21 -3.89 -14.33
N PRO A 289 -3.91 -3.25 -15.29
CA PRO A 289 -4.44 -1.89 -15.11
C PRO A 289 -5.39 -1.75 -13.91
N LEU A 290 -6.18 -2.79 -13.63
CA LEU A 290 -7.08 -2.82 -12.47
C LEU A 290 -6.31 -2.86 -11.14
N ILE A 291 -5.20 -3.59 -11.03
CA ILE A 291 -4.39 -3.61 -9.80
C ILE A 291 -3.76 -2.23 -9.56
N ARG A 292 -3.24 -1.59 -10.62
CA ARG A 292 -2.72 -0.21 -10.54
C ARG A 292 -3.80 0.76 -10.06
N LYS A 293 -4.97 0.80 -10.71
CA LYS A 293 -6.10 1.65 -10.31
C LYS A 293 -6.53 1.39 -8.86
N PHE A 294 -6.94 0.17 -8.55
CA PHE A 294 -7.50 -0.18 -7.23
C PHE A 294 -6.51 -0.07 -6.09
N SER A 295 -5.21 -0.21 -6.33
CA SER A 295 -4.21 0.02 -5.26
C SER A 295 -3.95 1.51 -5.01
N THR A 296 -4.16 2.38 -6.00
CA THR A 296 -3.79 3.80 -5.92
C THR A 296 -4.97 4.72 -5.60
N ASP A 297 -6.22 4.26 -5.82
CA ASP A 297 -7.42 4.96 -5.42
C ASP A 297 -7.39 5.35 -3.92
N ARG A 298 -7.80 6.58 -3.62
CA ARG A 298 -7.64 7.18 -2.27
C ARG A 298 -8.72 6.73 -1.30
N SER A 299 -9.93 6.55 -1.83
CA SER A 299 -11.16 6.19 -1.14
C SER A 299 -12.15 5.62 -2.14
N TYR A 300 -12.98 4.68 -1.70
CA TYR A 300 -13.99 4.02 -2.54
C TYR A 300 -15.20 3.64 -1.70
N GLU A 301 -16.40 3.72 -2.26
CA GLU A 301 -17.64 3.32 -1.58
C GLU A 301 -18.24 2.09 -2.25
N VAL A 302 -18.63 1.11 -1.43
CA VAL A 302 -19.26 -0.14 -1.90
C VAL A 302 -20.62 -0.34 -1.25
N PHE A 303 -21.61 -0.78 -2.02
CA PHE A 303 -22.92 -1.15 -1.51
C PHE A 303 -22.98 -2.65 -1.19
N THR A 304 -23.20 -3.01 0.07
CA THR A 304 -23.08 -4.40 0.55
C THR A 304 -24.35 -5.23 0.40
N GLY A 305 -25.28 -4.82 -0.48
CA GLY A 305 -26.66 -5.32 -0.52
C GLY A 305 -27.57 -4.82 0.62
N LYS A 306 -27.03 -4.11 1.61
CA LYS A 306 -27.76 -3.64 2.82
C LYS A 306 -27.46 -2.19 3.20
N ARG A 307 -26.22 -1.73 2.98
CA ARG A 307 -25.75 -0.38 3.28
C ARG A 307 -24.53 -0.05 2.44
N THR A 308 -24.23 1.24 2.28
CA THR A 308 -22.96 1.70 1.70
C THR A 308 -21.86 1.70 2.77
N LEU A 309 -20.64 1.32 2.38
CA LEU A 309 -19.43 1.40 3.21
C LEU A 309 -18.34 2.18 2.48
N ALA A 310 -17.94 3.33 3.05
CA ALA A 310 -16.81 4.12 2.55
C ALA A 310 -15.47 3.59 3.08
N TYR A 311 -14.61 3.10 2.20
CA TYR A 311 -13.25 2.63 2.47
C TYR A 311 -12.21 3.69 2.08
N ASN A 312 -11.02 3.62 2.69
CA ASN A 312 -9.89 4.52 2.44
C ASN A 312 -8.62 3.71 2.23
N SER A 313 -7.69 4.23 1.42
CA SER A 313 -6.38 3.60 1.22
C SER A 313 -5.57 3.53 2.51
N THR A 314 -5.03 2.35 2.80
CA THR A 314 -4.14 2.09 3.94
C THR A 314 -2.77 2.75 3.79
N ASN A 315 -2.35 3.06 2.56
CA ASN A 315 -1.16 3.86 2.31
C ASN A 315 -1.49 5.35 2.45
N ALA A 316 -0.76 6.06 3.30
CA ALA A 316 -0.94 7.50 3.44
C ALA A 316 -0.38 8.30 2.25
N LEU A 317 0.59 7.73 1.53
CA LEU A 317 1.33 8.42 0.47
C LEU A 317 0.49 8.68 -0.79
N VAL A 318 -0.53 7.86 -1.10
CA VAL A 318 -1.40 8.08 -2.29
C VAL A 318 -2.28 9.34 -2.20
N ARG A 319 -2.36 9.95 -1.01
CA ARG A 319 -3.02 11.25 -0.77
C ARG A 319 -2.05 12.43 -0.85
N ASN A 320 -0.74 12.19 -0.94
CA ASN A 320 0.28 13.22 -1.04
C ASN A 320 0.60 13.48 -2.52
N ALA A 321 0.26 14.67 -3.03
CA ALA A 321 0.47 15.04 -4.43
C ALA A 321 1.94 15.10 -4.87
N SER A 322 2.91 15.10 -3.94
CA SER A 322 4.32 14.98 -4.32
C SER A 322 4.74 13.56 -4.73
N TRP A 323 3.91 12.55 -4.50
CA TRP A 323 4.16 11.15 -4.83
C TRP A 323 3.37 10.71 -6.06
N ASP A 324 4.07 10.33 -7.12
CA ASP A 324 3.50 9.60 -8.24
C ASP A 324 3.67 8.09 -7.98
N ILE A 325 2.60 7.44 -7.53
CA ILE A 325 2.57 6.01 -7.17
C ILE A 325 1.71 5.30 -8.19
N GLY A 326 2.30 4.39 -8.98
CA GLY A 326 1.55 3.61 -9.97
C GLY A 326 0.98 2.29 -9.42
N LEU A 327 1.51 1.76 -8.31
CA LEU A 327 0.98 0.59 -7.59
C LEU A 327 1.46 0.61 -6.13
N GLN A 328 0.62 0.18 -5.17
CA GLN A 328 1.08 -0.04 -3.79
C GLN A 328 0.40 -1.21 -3.08
N LYS A 329 1.03 -1.74 -2.03
CA LYS A 329 0.34 -2.50 -1.00
C LYS A 329 1.01 -2.31 0.36
N THR A 330 0.22 -2.14 1.42
CA THR A 330 0.68 -2.23 2.82
C THR A 330 0.33 -3.58 3.44
N GLY A 331 1.08 -3.99 4.46
CA GLY A 331 0.77 -5.17 5.30
C GLY A 331 1.12 -4.96 6.76
N PHE A 332 0.40 -5.65 7.65
CA PHE A 332 0.75 -5.78 9.06
C PHE A 332 0.14 -7.06 9.65
N ILE A 333 0.98 -7.88 10.28
CA ILE A 333 0.68 -8.79 11.40
C ILE A 333 1.87 -8.67 12.37
N ASN A 334 1.74 -9.14 13.62
CA ASN A 334 2.81 -8.98 14.63
C ASN A 334 4.13 -9.60 14.15
N GLU A 335 4.05 -10.76 13.52
CA GLU A 335 5.15 -11.59 13.02
C GLU A 335 5.87 -10.94 11.82
N ALA A 336 5.17 -10.14 11.02
CA ALA A 336 5.67 -9.48 9.81
C ALA A 336 6.19 -8.06 10.05
N GLY A 337 5.83 -7.43 11.17
CA GLY A 337 5.98 -6.00 11.36
C GLY A 337 5.22 -5.17 10.31
N GLU A 338 5.58 -3.90 10.15
CA GLU A 338 4.86 -2.97 9.28
C GLU A 338 5.44 -2.96 7.86
N CYS A 339 4.79 -3.64 6.91
CA CYS A 339 5.26 -3.79 5.53
C CYS A 339 4.64 -2.74 4.58
N LEU A 340 5.38 -2.39 3.52
CA LEU A 340 4.98 -1.60 2.36
C LEU A 340 5.75 -2.10 1.13
N VAL A 341 5.04 -2.31 0.01
CA VAL A 341 5.66 -2.34 -1.32
C VAL A 341 4.98 -1.30 -2.20
N MET A 342 5.72 -0.68 -3.11
CA MET A 342 5.15 0.23 -4.10
C MET A 342 6.02 0.36 -5.35
N GLN A 343 5.36 0.57 -6.48
CA GLN A 343 5.95 1.19 -7.66
C GLN A 343 5.64 2.68 -7.59
N ALA A 344 6.66 3.51 -7.78
CA ALA A 344 6.53 4.96 -7.85
C ALA A 344 7.49 5.55 -8.88
N ASN A 345 7.14 6.69 -9.46
CA ASN A 345 8.05 7.45 -10.30
C ASN A 345 8.78 8.49 -9.42
N VAL A 346 10.11 8.41 -9.39
CA VAL A 346 10.98 9.35 -8.66
C VAL A 346 11.82 10.07 -9.70
N HIS A 347 11.56 11.37 -9.90
CA HIS A 347 12.23 12.21 -10.91
C HIS A 347 12.25 11.60 -12.33
N GLY A 348 11.10 11.06 -12.75
CA GLY A 348 10.93 10.41 -14.05
C GLY A 348 11.49 8.98 -14.13
N ARG A 349 12.18 8.51 -13.09
CA ARG A 349 12.67 7.13 -12.98
C ARG A 349 11.60 6.23 -12.34
N PRO A 350 11.09 5.18 -13.01
CA PRO A 350 10.19 4.23 -12.38
C PRO A 350 10.99 3.33 -11.43
N VAL A 351 10.61 3.32 -10.15
CA VAL A 351 11.30 2.54 -9.12
C VAL A 351 10.33 1.68 -8.33
N ILE A 352 10.80 0.49 -7.94
CA ILE A 352 10.09 -0.39 -7.01
C ILE A 352 10.78 -0.32 -5.66
N MET A 353 10.03 0.03 -4.62
CA MET A 353 10.48 0.05 -3.23
C MET A 353 9.78 -1.07 -2.46
N VAL A 354 10.57 -1.90 -1.77
CA VAL A 354 10.11 -2.93 -0.84
C VAL A 354 10.66 -2.62 0.55
N LEU A 355 9.77 -2.50 1.53
CA LEU A 355 10.06 -2.22 2.93
C LEU A 355 9.30 -3.22 3.80
N LEU A 356 10.00 -4.12 4.48
CA LEU A 356 9.40 -5.14 5.33
C LEU A 356 9.82 -4.94 6.79
N ASP A 357 8.96 -5.40 7.69
CA ASP A 357 9.20 -5.40 9.13
C ASP A 357 9.70 -4.04 9.66
N SER A 358 8.94 -2.98 9.34
CA SER A 358 9.22 -1.65 9.87
C SER A 358 8.71 -1.49 11.30
N TYR A 359 9.54 -0.94 12.18
CA TYR A 359 9.16 -0.66 13.55
C TYR A 359 8.39 0.66 13.67
N GLY A 360 7.07 0.55 13.85
CA GLY A 360 6.16 1.67 14.14
C GLY A 360 5.23 2.02 12.97
N LYS A 361 3.98 2.38 13.31
CA LYS A 361 2.84 2.50 12.38
C LYS A 361 3.11 3.31 11.10
N TYR A 362 3.89 4.39 11.22
CA TYR A 362 4.19 5.33 10.13
C TYR A 362 5.62 5.21 9.60
N SER A 363 6.47 4.37 10.21
CA SER A 363 7.91 4.37 9.96
C SER A 363 8.26 3.95 8.53
N ARG A 364 7.60 2.93 7.98
CA ARG A 364 7.70 2.56 6.55
C ARG A 364 7.43 3.72 5.57
N PHE A 365 6.55 4.66 5.92
CA PHE A 365 6.27 5.83 5.07
C PHE A 365 7.36 6.89 5.18
N ALA A 366 7.96 7.05 6.37
CA ALA A 366 9.12 7.90 6.58
C ALA A 366 10.39 7.31 5.93
N ASP A 367 10.59 6.00 6.04
CA ASP A 367 11.67 5.25 5.39
C ASP A 367 11.57 5.36 3.85
N ALA A 368 10.38 5.22 3.28
CA ALA A 368 10.13 5.49 1.86
C ALA A 368 10.49 6.94 1.47
N GLY A 369 10.19 7.91 2.34
CA GLY A 369 10.61 9.30 2.18
C GLY A 369 12.14 9.46 2.18
N ARG A 370 12.86 8.82 3.10
CA ARG A 370 14.34 8.85 3.15
C ARG A 370 14.95 8.18 1.91
N LEU A 371 14.41 7.04 1.48
CA LEU A 371 14.86 6.35 0.27
C LEU A 371 14.66 7.22 -0.97
N ARG A 372 13.50 7.88 -1.11
CA ARG A 372 13.29 8.86 -2.17
C ARG A 372 14.36 9.96 -2.13
N SER A 373 14.51 10.66 -1.01
CA SER A 373 15.54 11.72 -0.88
C SER A 373 16.97 11.21 -1.09
N TYR A 374 17.25 9.94 -0.82
CA TYR A 374 18.52 9.31 -1.16
C TYR A 374 18.68 9.13 -2.68
N LEU A 375 17.67 8.60 -3.39
CA LEU A 375 17.67 8.49 -4.85
C LEU A 375 17.85 9.86 -5.52
N ASP A 376 17.22 10.91 -5.00
CA ASP A 376 17.37 12.29 -5.47
C ASP A 376 18.86 12.71 -5.49
N THR A 377 19.65 12.31 -4.49
CA THR A 377 21.09 12.61 -4.41
C THR A 377 22.00 11.71 -5.26
N LEU A 378 21.48 10.62 -5.83
CA LEU A 378 22.20 9.80 -6.80
C LEU A 378 22.13 10.37 -8.23
N GLY A 379 21.13 11.21 -8.53
CA GLY A 379 20.95 11.86 -9.84
C GLY A 379 21.77 13.14 -10.02
N GLU A 380 22.23 13.76 -8.94
CA GLU A 380 23.06 14.97 -9.00
C GLU A 380 24.53 14.62 -9.33
N PRO A 381 25.16 15.27 -10.32
CA PRO A 381 26.58 15.10 -10.56
C PRO A 381 27.35 15.62 -9.35
N ARG A 382 28.02 14.72 -8.62
CA ARG A 382 28.88 15.11 -7.50
C ARG A 382 30.01 15.99 -8.04
N ILE A 383 29.89 17.30 -7.86
CA ILE A 383 31.04 18.21 -7.89
C ILE A 383 31.88 17.88 -6.66
N MET A 384 32.71 16.83 -6.76
CA MET A 384 33.80 16.61 -5.84
C MET A 384 34.88 17.63 -6.19
N SER A 385 34.71 18.86 -5.70
CA SER A 385 35.75 19.90 -5.72
C SER A 385 36.86 19.52 -4.72
N ALA A 386 37.58 18.45 -5.04
CA ALA A 386 38.83 18.05 -4.40
C ALA A 386 40.00 18.67 -5.17
N ASP A 387 39.99 20.00 -5.31
CA ASP A 387 41.12 20.77 -5.81
C ASP A 387 41.21 22.11 -5.04
N MET A 388 41.41 21.99 -3.73
CA MET A 388 41.95 23.08 -2.93
C MET A 388 43.46 23.12 -3.17
N GLY A 389 43.87 23.92 -4.16
CA GLY A 389 45.27 24.21 -4.40
C GLY A 389 45.94 24.81 -3.16
N GLY A 390 47.12 24.30 -2.83
CA GLY A 390 47.93 24.69 -1.68
C GLY A 390 49.42 24.49 -1.91
N GLY A 391 49.89 24.79 -3.13
CA GLY A 391 51.31 24.85 -3.46
C GLY A 391 51.91 26.23 -3.13
N ALA A 392 53.24 26.27 -2.96
CA ALA A 392 54.04 27.40 -2.45
C ALA A 392 53.82 27.67 -0.93
N ASN A 393 54.80 28.06 -0.13
CA ASN A 393 56.11 28.68 -0.41
C ASN A 393 56.98 28.59 0.88
N PRO A 394 58.24 29.07 0.92
CA PRO A 394 59.26 29.13 -0.13
C PRO A 394 60.53 28.30 0.20
#